data_AF-M1DT79-F1
#
_entry.id   AF-M1DT79-F1
#
_cell.length_a   1.000
_cell.length_b   1.000
_cell.length_c   1.000
_cell.angle_alpha   90.00
_cell.angle_beta   90.00
_cell.angle_gamma   90.00
#
_symmetry.space_group_name_H-M   'P 1'
#
loop_
_entity.id
_entity.type
_entity.pdbx_description
1 polymer ?
#
loop_
_entity_poly.entity_id
_entity_poly.type
_entity_poly.pdbx_seq_one_letter_code
_entity_poly.pdbx_strand_id
1 'polypeptide(L)'
;MTKLNKEGRNTPPRVKENGITLNEDAVASRNMATKLSTTGGKGKGKDKTVKLSDASSNSTGFYTNDPTTYDSESMGSDEDEMMEAQRNELRSKQLNDPSRIRNPRSTTPTPPVSEQIPLLPHYHQDLLLPLPITQASLIWMGQLSQSSNCQTANIESSIPGMIQIALTDAMTPLNTTIDALAARVAVCEHNQGATEEVTALKAAIAELKKDVDYQKSTDMSMIFATVEIPDVPKMP
;
A
#
# COMPACT_ATOMS: atom_id res chain seq x y z
N MET A 1 -50.24 -36.79 30.96
CA MET A 1 -50.88 -35.95 29.93
C MET A 1 -50.77 -34.50 30.40
N THR A 2 -49.65 -33.83 30.09
CA THR A 2 -49.39 -32.47 30.59
C THR A 2 -48.80 -31.63 29.48
N LYS A 3 -49.44 -30.48 29.26
CA LYS A 3 -49.32 -29.55 28.13
C LYS A 3 -47.90 -29.03 27.92
N LEU A 4 -47.48 -28.93 26.65
CA LEU A 4 -46.30 -28.16 26.23
C LEU A 4 -46.73 -26.72 25.93
N ASN A 5 -46.05 -25.76 26.53
CA ASN A 5 -46.35 -24.34 26.40
C ASN A 5 -45.51 -23.76 25.26
N LYS A 6 -46.17 -23.04 24.37
CA LYS A 6 -45.63 -22.48 23.12
C LYS A 6 -45.06 -21.09 23.42
N GLU A 7 -43.73 -20.99 23.43
CA GLU A 7 -43.00 -19.73 23.64
C GLU A 7 -43.14 -18.83 22.41
N GLY A 8 -43.62 -17.60 22.63
CA GLY A 8 -43.91 -16.61 21.61
C GLY A 8 -42.65 -16.06 20.95
N ARG A 9 -42.69 -15.95 19.62
CA ARG A 9 -41.68 -15.27 18.81
C ARG A 9 -41.70 -13.77 19.10
N ASN A 10 -40.64 -13.27 19.72
CA ASN A 10 -40.34 -11.86 19.82
C ASN A 10 -39.75 -11.42 18.47
N THR A 11 -40.50 -10.65 17.69
CA THR A 11 -39.98 -10.02 16.47
C THR A 11 -39.36 -8.67 16.83
N PRO A 12 -38.12 -8.34 16.39
CA PRO A 12 -37.54 -7.03 16.65
C PRO A 12 -38.22 -5.93 15.81
N PRO A 13 -38.27 -4.69 16.32
CA PRO A 13 -38.89 -3.57 15.61
C PRO A 13 -38.13 -3.24 14.32
N ARG A 14 -38.86 -3.24 13.21
CA ARG A 14 -38.41 -2.76 11.89
C ARG A 14 -37.98 -1.29 11.99
N VAL A 15 -36.68 -1.04 11.86
CA VAL A 15 -36.12 0.30 11.69
C VAL A 15 -36.50 0.79 10.30
N LYS A 16 -37.16 1.94 10.24
CA LYS A 16 -37.54 2.61 9.00
C LYS A 16 -36.28 3.21 8.37
N GLU A 17 -35.98 2.77 7.17
CA GLU A 17 -34.94 3.30 6.30
C GLU A 17 -35.31 4.73 5.90
N ASN A 18 -34.53 5.69 6.37
CA ASN A 18 -34.60 7.06 5.89
C ASN A 18 -33.81 7.12 4.58
N GLY A 19 -34.51 7.40 3.48
CA GLY A 19 -33.92 7.58 2.16
C GLY A 19 -32.79 8.60 2.19
N ILE A 20 -31.66 8.23 1.61
CA ILE A 20 -30.48 9.07 1.50
C ILE A 20 -30.74 10.07 0.36
N THR A 21 -31.11 11.30 0.73
CA THR A 21 -31.23 12.43 -0.20
C THR A 21 -29.84 12.91 -0.56
N LEU A 22 -29.33 12.56 -1.74
CA LEU A 22 -28.10 13.15 -2.27
C LEU A 22 -28.45 14.50 -2.91
N ASN A 23 -28.11 15.58 -2.21
CA ASN A 23 -28.21 16.92 -2.75
C ASN A 23 -27.00 17.16 -3.67
N GLU A 24 -27.27 17.21 -4.97
CA GLU A 24 -26.33 17.50 -6.05
C GLU A 24 -26.01 19.00 -6.08
N ASP A 25 -25.16 19.47 -5.16
CA ASP A 25 -24.53 20.79 -5.26
C ASP A 25 -23.00 20.61 -5.25
N ALA A 26 -22.49 20.17 -6.40
CA ALA A 26 -21.06 20.10 -6.69
C ALA A 26 -20.49 21.53 -6.81
N VAL A 27 -20.03 22.10 -5.69
CA VAL A 27 -19.19 23.30 -5.71
C VAL A 27 -17.84 22.90 -6.29
N ALA A 28 -17.60 23.33 -7.53
CA ALA A 28 -16.32 23.20 -8.21
C ALA A 28 -15.17 23.65 -7.28
N SER A 29 -14.34 22.69 -6.87
CA SER A 29 -13.11 22.96 -6.13
C SER A 29 -12.13 23.67 -7.06
N ARG A 30 -12.12 24.99 -6.96
CA ARG A 30 -11.22 25.88 -7.66
C ARG A 30 -9.81 25.70 -7.10
N ASN A 31 -9.03 24.89 -7.80
CA ASN A 31 -7.57 24.86 -7.76
C ASN A 31 -6.96 26.25 -7.59
N MET A 32 -6.57 26.56 -6.36
CA MET A 32 -5.88 27.79 -6.02
C MET A 32 -4.43 27.67 -6.49
N ALA A 33 -4.19 28.10 -7.73
CA ALA A 33 -2.86 28.47 -8.17
C ALA A 33 -2.41 29.68 -7.36
N THR A 34 -1.54 29.45 -6.38
CA THR A 34 -0.83 30.48 -5.62
C THR A 34 0.08 31.27 -6.56
N LYS A 35 -0.48 32.22 -7.30
CA LYS A 35 0.30 33.27 -7.96
C LYS A 35 0.68 34.28 -6.90
N LEU A 36 1.94 34.24 -6.49
CA LEU A 36 2.62 35.32 -5.79
C LEU A 36 2.61 36.56 -6.69
N SER A 37 1.66 37.46 -6.49
CA SER A 37 1.75 38.82 -6.99
C SER A 37 2.79 39.56 -6.15
N THR A 38 3.99 39.72 -6.70
CA THR A 38 4.95 40.73 -6.26
C THR A 38 4.36 42.12 -6.51
N THR A 39 3.72 42.67 -5.48
CA THR A 39 3.21 44.04 -5.49
C THR A 39 4.39 45.00 -5.33
N GLY A 40 4.85 45.54 -6.46
CA GLY A 40 5.70 46.72 -6.52
C GLY A 40 4.91 47.97 -6.10
N GLY A 41 4.79 48.19 -4.79
CA GLY A 41 4.18 49.37 -4.21
C GLY A 41 5.23 50.43 -3.86
N LYS A 42 5.55 51.32 -4.80
CA LYS A 42 6.32 52.55 -4.53
C LYS A 42 5.40 53.57 -3.84
N GLY A 43 5.25 53.45 -2.52
CA GLY A 43 4.43 54.33 -1.68
C GLY A 43 5.29 55.14 -0.71
N LYS A 44 5.49 56.42 -1.04
CA LYS A 44 6.17 57.41 -0.19
C LYS A 44 5.16 57.89 0.87
N GLY A 45 5.23 57.35 2.09
CA GLY A 45 4.30 57.66 3.19
C GLY A 45 5.03 57.88 4.50
N LYS A 46 4.82 59.06 5.09
CA LYS A 46 5.56 59.64 6.21
C LYS A 46 5.36 58.92 7.55
N ASP A 47 6.48 58.75 8.23
CA ASP A 47 6.77 58.58 9.65
C ASP A 47 5.59 58.65 10.63
N LYS A 48 5.40 57.55 11.35
CA LYS A 48 4.93 57.56 12.74
C LYS A 48 5.88 56.67 13.55
N THR A 49 6.74 57.34 14.29
CA THR A 49 7.72 56.78 15.23
C THR A 49 7.03 55.92 16.28
N VAL A 50 7.01 54.60 16.06
CA VAL A 50 6.87 53.61 17.13
C VAL A 50 8.28 53.39 17.66
N LYS A 51 8.51 53.77 18.92
CA LYS A 51 9.73 53.43 19.67
C LYS A 51 9.78 51.92 19.84
N LEU A 52 10.46 51.24 18.90
CA LEU A 52 11.02 49.91 19.14
C LEU A 52 12.32 50.12 19.90
N SER A 53 12.38 49.62 21.13
CA SER A 53 13.61 49.61 21.90
C SER A 53 14.57 48.61 21.28
N ASP A 54 15.64 49.12 20.68
CA ASP A 54 16.82 48.37 20.26
C ASP A 54 17.50 47.75 21.49
N ALA A 55 17.06 46.56 21.87
CA ALA A 55 17.90 45.64 22.66
C ALA A 55 18.83 44.91 21.68
N SER A 56 19.86 45.63 21.24
CA SER A 56 21.03 45.09 20.57
C SER A 56 21.73 44.10 21.51
N SER A 57 21.37 42.82 21.41
CA SER A 57 22.03 41.75 22.14
C SER A 57 23.30 41.35 21.38
N ASN A 58 24.42 41.93 21.79
CA ASN A 58 25.74 41.68 21.23
C ASN A 58 26.28 40.36 21.81
N SER A 59 25.77 39.23 21.35
CA SER A 59 26.34 37.92 21.67
C SER A 59 27.56 37.64 20.78
N THR A 60 28.61 38.42 20.96
CA THR A 60 29.97 38.09 20.49
C THR A 60 30.58 37.09 21.47
N GLY A 61 30.01 35.89 21.49
CA GLY A 61 30.50 34.75 22.25
C GLY A 61 31.23 33.79 21.31
N PHE A 62 32.55 33.85 21.36
CA PHE A 62 33.51 32.85 20.89
C PHE A 62 32.92 31.43 20.78
N TYR A 63 32.61 30.98 19.55
CA TYR A 63 32.72 29.57 19.20
C TYR A 63 33.98 29.42 18.36
N THR A 64 35.10 29.25 19.04
CA THR A 64 36.24 28.55 18.47
C THR A 64 35.78 27.12 18.23
N ASN A 65 35.50 26.79 16.97
CA ASN A 65 35.42 25.43 16.50
C ASN A 65 36.83 24.84 16.54
N ASP A 66 37.34 24.55 17.73
CA ASP A 66 38.38 23.55 17.85
C ASP A 66 37.71 22.24 17.41
N PRO A 67 38.17 21.61 16.30
CA PRO A 67 37.71 20.27 15.96
C PRO A 67 38.26 19.38 17.07
N THR A 68 37.43 19.15 18.09
CA THR A 68 37.62 18.00 18.95
C THR A 68 37.56 16.82 18.00
N THR A 69 38.71 16.17 17.84
CA THR A 69 38.83 14.79 17.39
C THR A 69 38.04 13.96 18.37
N TYR A 70 36.73 13.98 18.18
CA TYR A 70 35.83 13.02 18.75
C TYR A 70 36.16 11.73 18.00
N ASP A 71 36.97 10.88 18.64
CA ASP A 71 37.06 9.45 18.33
C ASP A 71 35.66 8.87 18.49
N SER A 72 34.81 9.13 17.49
CA SER A 72 33.58 8.41 17.30
C SER A 72 34.02 7.05 16.82
N GLU A 73 34.20 6.14 17.76
CA GLU A 73 34.17 4.72 17.49
C GLU A 73 32.87 4.45 16.73
N SER A 74 33.01 4.37 15.41
CA SER A 74 31.96 4.04 14.48
C SER A 74 31.50 2.63 14.84
N MET A 75 30.52 2.55 15.72
CA MET A 75 29.71 1.35 15.87
C MET A 75 29.07 1.15 14.50
N GLY A 76 29.64 0.22 13.74
CA GLY A 76 29.08 -0.22 12.48
C GLY A 76 27.62 -0.52 12.75
N SER A 77 26.74 0.18 12.03
CA SER A 77 25.31 -0.02 12.14
C SER A 77 25.03 -1.44 11.64
N ASP A 78 24.84 -2.40 12.57
CA ASP A 78 24.47 -3.81 12.32
C ASP A 78 23.16 -3.97 11.50
N GLU A 79 22.52 -2.85 11.16
CA GLU A 79 21.27 -2.77 10.42
C GLU A 79 21.45 -3.15 8.95
N ASP A 80 22.63 -2.86 8.36
CA ASP A 80 22.96 -3.29 7.00
C ASP A 80 23.22 -4.80 6.93
N GLU A 81 23.80 -5.42 7.97
CA GLU A 81 24.07 -6.86 8.02
C GLU A 81 22.77 -7.68 8.18
N MET A 82 21.80 -7.16 8.94
CA MET A 82 20.49 -7.81 9.11
C MET A 82 19.67 -7.83 7.81
N MET A 83 19.72 -6.73 7.03
CA MET A 83 19.05 -6.65 5.72
C MET A 83 19.73 -7.56 4.67
N GLU A 84 21.05 -7.73 4.75
CA GLU A 84 21.81 -8.60 3.85
C GLU A 84 21.55 -10.10 4.13
N ALA A 85 21.39 -10.48 5.40
CA ALA A 85 21.00 -11.83 5.79
C ALA A 85 19.60 -12.21 5.25
N GLN A 86 18.61 -11.32 5.38
CA GLN A 86 17.25 -11.57 4.88
C GLN A 86 17.20 -11.67 3.35
N ARG A 87 18.01 -10.86 2.65
CA ARG A 87 18.15 -10.92 1.18
C ARG A 87 18.79 -12.24 0.72
N ASN A 88 19.78 -12.75 1.45
CA ASN A 88 20.43 -14.04 1.17
C ASN A 88 19.51 -15.23 1.48
N GLU A 89 18.65 -15.14 2.49
CA GLU A 89 17.65 -16.16 2.77
C GLU A 89 16.56 -16.25 1.69
N LEU A 90 16.08 -15.10 1.19
CA LEU A 90 15.14 -15.06 0.06
C LEU A 90 15.75 -15.64 -1.23
N ARG A 91 17.03 -15.40 -1.49
CA ARG A 91 17.74 -15.98 -2.65
C ARG A 91 17.93 -17.49 -2.55
N SER A 92 18.20 -18.02 -1.36
CA SER A 92 18.38 -19.47 -1.17
C SER A 92 17.04 -20.23 -1.23
N LYS A 93 15.92 -19.60 -0.88
CA LYS A 93 14.57 -20.16 -1.11
C LYS A 93 14.20 -20.21 -2.59
N GLN A 94 14.62 -19.24 -3.41
CA GLN A 94 14.36 -19.22 -4.86
C GLN A 94 15.18 -20.27 -5.66
N LEU A 95 16.30 -20.75 -5.11
CA LEU A 95 17.14 -21.75 -5.75
C LEU A 95 16.66 -23.19 -5.55
N ASN A 96 15.84 -23.44 -4.52
CA ASN A 96 15.37 -24.77 -4.15
C ASN A 96 13.91 -25.04 -4.54
N ASP A 97 13.30 -24.18 -5.37
CA ASP A 97 11.95 -24.42 -5.88
C ASP A 97 11.96 -25.62 -6.85
N PRO A 98 11.36 -26.77 -6.47
CA PRO A 98 11.33 -27.96 -7.31
C PRO A 98 10.57 -27.75 -8.63
N SER A 99 9.77 -26.68 -8.73
CA SER A 99 9.04 -26.32 -9.95
C SER A 99 9.94 -25.71 -11.04
N ARG A 100 11.19 -25.32 -10.72
CA ARG A 100 12.20 -24.86 -11.67
C ARG A 100 13.03 -25.98 -12.30
N ILE A 101 12.54 -27.23 -12.29
CA ILE A 101 13.12 -28.31 -13.07
C ILE A 101 12.83 -28.00 -14.54
N ARG A 102 13.83 -27.39 -15.17
CA ARG A 102 13.98 -27.11 -16.59
C ARG A 102 13.46 -28.30 -17.40
N ASN A 103 12.30 -28.13 -18.02
CA ASN A 103 11.76 -29.06 -18.99
C ASN A 103 12.87 -29.30 -20.04
N PRO A 104 13.39 -30.54 -20.21
CA PRO A 104 14.36 -30.81 -21.25
C PRO A 104 13.68 -30.49 -22.59
N ARG A 105 14.26 -29.52 -23.29
CA ARG A 105 13.89 -29.12 -24.65
C ARG A 105 13.70 -30.39 -25.49
N SER A 106 12.45 -30.73 -25.83
CA SER A 106 12.16 -31.73 -26.83
C SER A 106 12.74 -31.25 -28.15
N THR A 107 13.92 -31.77 -28.47
CA THR A 107 14.56 -31.55 -29.75
C THR A 107 13.74 -32.31 -30.79
N THR A 108 12.89 -31.59 -31.50
CA THR A 108 12.20 -32.07 -32.70
C THR A 108 13.25 -32.56 -33.71
N PRO A 109 13.20 -33.82 -34.17
CA PRO A 109 14.07 -34.29 -35.23
C PRO A 109 13.70 -33.58 -36.53
N THR A 110 14.67 -32.90 -37.14
CA THR A 110 14.59 -32.36 -38.49
C THR A 110 14.44 -33.52 -39.48
N PRO A 111 13.36 -33.60 -40.29
CA PRO A 111 13.27 -34.61 -41.34
C PRO A 111 14.18 -34.22 -42.53
N PRO A 112 14.68 -35.20 -43.29
CA PRO A 112 15.53 -34.94 -44.44
C PRO A 112 14.76 -34.23 -45.54
N VAL A 113 15.40 -33.19 -46.08
CA VAL A 113 15.00 -32.47 -47.29
C VAL A 113 14.99 -33.45 -48.47
N SER A 114 13.84 -33.62 -49.11
CA SER A 114 13.75 -34.09 -50.49
C SER A 114 13.23 -32.95 -51.35
N GLU A 115 14.11 -32.43 -52.19
CA GLU A 115 13.76 -31.56 -53.31
C GLU A 115 12.95 -32.34 -54.33
N GLN A 116 11.74 -31.85 -54.64
CA GLN A 116 11.08 -32.00 -55.94
C GLN A 116 9.85 -31.04 -56.00
N ILE A 117 9.85 -30.16 -57.01
CA ILE A 117 8.82 -29.18 -57.37
C ILE A 117 8.64 -29.30 -58.91
N PRO A 118 7.51 -28.96 -59.55
CA PRO A 118 6.10 -28.83 -59.11
C PRO A 118 5.15 -29.61 -60.04
N LEU A 119 4.15 -30.31 -59.52
CA LEU A 119 2.92 -30.54 -60.29
C LEU A 119 1.72 -30.45 -59.36
N LEU A 120 0.96 -29.38 -59.56
CA LEU A 120 -0.37 -29.18 -58.99
C LEU A 120 -1.31 -30.24 -59.61
N PRO A 121 -2.02 -31.03 -58.80
CA PRO A 121 -3.41 -31.24 -59.12
C PRO A 121 -4.31 -31.03 -57.92
N HIS A 122 -5.44 -30.40 -58.23
CA HIS A 122 -6.74 -30.61 -57.62
C HIS A 122 -6.90 -30.30 -56.13
N TYR A 123 -7.73 -29.28 -55.89
CA TYR A 123 -8.51 -29.10 -54.67
C TYR A 123 -9.34 -30.37 -54.38
N HIS A 124 -8.72 -31.35 -53.73
CA HIS A 124 -9.47 -32.28 -52.91
C HIS A 124 -9.95 -31.48 -51.70
N GLN A 125 -11.27 -31.47 -51.51
CA GLN A 125 -11.86 -31.13 -50.23
C GLN A 125 -11.32 -32.15 -49.24
N ASP A 126 -10.19 -31.81 -48.59
CA ASP A 126 -9.69 -32.57 -47.47
C ASP A 126 -10.78 -32.53 -46.41
N LEU A 127 -11.53 -33.62 -46.38
CA LEU A 127 -12.32 -34.06 -45.24
C LEU A 127 -11.37 -33.97 -44.05
N LEU A 128 -11.47 -32.87 -43.32
CA LEU A 128 -10.90 -32.66 -42.00
C LEU A 128 -11.57 -33.70 -41.09
N LEU A 129 -11.12 -34.94 -41.22
CA LEU A 129 -11.59 -36.05 -40.42
C LEU A 129 -11.23 -35.68 -38.98
N PRO A 130 -12.23 -35.56 -38.09
CA PRO A 130 -11.97 -35.23 -36.70
C PRO A 130 -11.01 -36.26 -36.15
N LEU A 131 -9.80 -35.81 -35.77
CA LEU A 131 -8.83 -36.66 -35.10
C LEU A 131 -9.55 -37.30 -33.90
N PRO A 132 -9.55 -38.64 -33.77
CA PRO A 132 -10.31 -39.31 -32.73
C PRO A 132 -9.84 -38.82 -31.36
N ILE A 133 -10.73 -38.09 -30.68
CA ILE A 133 -10.43 -37.51 -29.36
C ILE A 133 -10.25 -38.69 -28.41
N THR A 134 -9.02 -38.92 -28.00
CA THR A 134 -8.68 -40.02 -27.10
C THR A 134 -9.05 -39.63 -25.67
N GLN A 135 -9.37 -40.60 -24.81
CA GLN A 135 -9.71 -40.33 -23.41
C GLN A 135 -8.60 -39.54 -22.69
N ALA A 136 -7.33 -39.79 -23.04
CA ALA A 136 -6.18 -39.04 -22.56
C ALA A 136 -6.24 -37.55 -22.94
N SER A 137 -6.70 -37.22 -24.16
CA SER A 137 -6.88 -35.84 -24.62
C SER A 137 -8.00 -35.12 -23.86
N LEU A 138 -9.08 -35.82 -23.50
CA LEU A 138 -10.16 -35.26 -22.67
C LEU A 138 -9.68 -34.97 -21.23
N ILE A 139 -8.89 -35.86 -20.64
CA ILE A 139 -8.31 -35.66 -19.30
C ILE A 139 -7.35 -34.47 -19.31
N TRP A 140 -6.48 -34.36 -20.33
CA TRP A 140 -5.57 -33.23 -20.49
C TRP A 140 -6.29 -31.89 -20.69
N MET A 141 -7.35 -31.85 -21.50
CA MET A 141 -8.17 -30.65 -21.67
C MET A 141 -8.86 -30.24 -20.36
N GLY A 142 -9.34 -31.20 -19.56
CA GLY A 142 -9.92 -30.93 -18.24
C GLY A 142 -8.92 -30.36 -17.23
N GLN A 143 -7.66 -30.83 -17.25
CA GLN A 143 -6.59 -30.30 -16.40
C GLN A 143 -6.18 -28.88 -16.80
N LEU A 144 -6.14 -28.58 -18.10
CA LEU A 144 -5.87 -27.22 -18.59
C LEU A 144 -6.97 -26.24 -18.17
N SER A 145 -8.25 -26.63 -18.25
CA SER A 145 -9.34 -25.77 -17.77
C SER A 145 -9.31 -25.55 -16.26
N GLN A 146 -8.87 -26.55 -15.48
CA GLN A 146 -8.72 -26.42 -14.03
C GLN A 146 -7.52 -25.54 -13.64
N SER A 147 -6.39 -25.65 -14.35
CA SER A 147 -5.20 -24.82 -14.14
C SER A 147 -5.50 -23.32 -14.30
N SER A 148 -6.29 -22.95 -15.31
CA SER A 148 -6.68 -21.54 -15.53
C SER A 148 -7.53 -21.00 -14.38
N ASN A 149 -8.46 -21.81 -13.83
CA ASN A 149 -9.27 -21.40 -12.67
C ASN A 149 -8.44 -21.24 -11.38
N CYS A 150 -7.43 -22.09 -11.17
CA CYS A 150 -6.55 -21.98 -9.99
C CYS A 150 -5.64 -20.74 -10.03
N GLN A 151 -5.18 -20.31 -11.22
CA GLN A 151 -4.37 -19.09 -11.35
C GLN A 151 -5.18 -17.83 -11.03
N THR A 152 -6.42 -17.74 -11.49
CA THR A 152 -7.32 -16.62 -11.16
C THR A 152 -7.56 -16.53 -9.65
N ALA A 153 -7.86 -17.66 -9.00
CA ALA A 153 -8.08 -17.71 -7.55
C ALA A 153 -6.82 -17.32 -6.75
N ASN A 154 -5.63 -17.75 -7.18
CA ASN A 154 -4.38 -17.39 -6.52
C ASN A 154 -4.09 -15.88 -6.62
N ILE A 155 -4.31 -15.27 -7.78
CA ILE A 155 -4.12 -13.81 -7.95
C ILE A 155 -5.11 -13.04 -7.05
N GLU A 156 -6.39 -13.41 -7.08
CA GLU A 156 -7.42 -12.79 -6.23
C GLU A 156 -7.09 -12.89 -4.74
N SER A 157 -6.54 -14.03 -4.29
CA SER A 157 -6.12 -14.20 -2.89
C SER A 157 -4.87 -13.42 -2.50
N SER A 158 -3.99 -13.12 -3.47
CA SER A 158 -2.72 -12.42 -3.22
C SER A 158 -2.83 -10.89 -3.20
N ILE A 159 -3.83 -10.34 -3.90
CA ILE A 159 -4.04 -8.88 -4.00
C ILE A 159 -4.18 -8.22 -2.61
N PRO A 160 -5.02 -8.72 -1.67
CA PRO A 160 -5.11 -8.14 -0.33
C PRO A 160 -3.77 -8.14 0.42
N GLY A 161 -2.99 -9.21 0.31
CA GLY A 161 -1.68 -9.32 0.94
C GLY A 161 -0.67 -8.32 0.38
N MET A 162 -0.66 -8.13 -0.95
CA MET A 162 0.20 -7.13 -1.60
C MET A 162 -0.14 -5.70 -1.17
N ILE A 163 -1.43 -5.38 -1.07
CA ILE A 163 -1.90 -4.06 -0.62
C ILE A 163 -1.48 -3.81 0.84
N GLN A 164 -1.63 -4.80 1.71
CA GLN A 164 -1.23 -4.69 3.12
C GLN A 164 0.26 -4.43 3.29
N ILE A 165 1.11 -5.15 2.53
CA ILE A 165 2.56 -4.97 2.57
C ILE A 165 2.92 -3.54 2.12
N ALA A 166 2.38 -3.10 0.98
CA ALA A 166 2.67 -1.77 0.44
C ALA A 166 2.23 -0.63 1.39
N LEU A 167 1.06 -0.76 2.03
CA LEU A 167 0.59 0.22 3.03
C LEU A 167 1.48 0.22 4.28
N THR A 168 1.91 -0.95 4.75
CA THR A 168 2.81 -1.08 5.90
C THR A 168 4.16 -0.44 5.62
N ASP A 169 4.73 -0.69 4.43
CA ASP A 169 6.01 -0.12 4.01
C ASP A 169 5.94 1.41 3.89
N ALA A 170 4.81 1.96 3.43
CA ALA A 170 4.60 3.40 3.36
C ALA A 170 4.40 4.07 4.73
N MET A 171 3.70 3.40 5.66
CA MET A 171 3.37 3.97 6.98
C MET A 171 4.51 3.86 7.99
N THR A 172 5.41 2.88 7.84
CA THR A 172 6.57 2.71 8.73
C THR A 172 7.47 3.95 8.81
N PRO A 173 7.99 4.52 7.70
CA PRO A 173 8.85 5.70 7.75
C PRO A 173 8.13 6.95 8.26
N LEU A 174 6.81 7.05 8.06
CA LEU A 174 6.01 8.15 8.60
C LEU A 174 5.99 8.10 10.13
N ASN A 175 5.72 6.93 10.71
CA ASN A 175 5.74 6.74 12.17
C ASN A 175 7.12 7.05 12.76
N THR A 176 8.18 6.55 12.14
CA THR A 176 9.56 6.85 12.55
C THR A 176 9.85 8.34 12.54
N THR A 177 9.39 9.07 11.52
CA THR A 177 9.57 10.53 11.42
C THR A 177 8.82 11.26 12.54
N ILE A 178 7.59 10.84 12.84
CA ILE A 178 6.79 11.43 13.92
C ILE A 178 7.45 11.20 15.28
N ASP A 179 7.99 10.00 15.53
CA ASP A 179 8.71 9.69 16.78
C ASP A 179 10.02 10.49 16.90
N ALA A 180 10.77 10.65 15.80
CA ALA A 180 11.95 11.50 15.77
C ALA A 180 11.61 12.99 16.04
N LEU A 181 10.50 13.49 15.49
CA LEU A 181 10.01 14.84 15.78
C LEU A 181 9.62 14.98 17.26
N ALA A 182 8.91 14.01 17.82
CA ALA A 182 8.54 14.00 19.23
C ALA A 182 9.78 14.05 20.14
N ALA A 183 10.83 13.27 19.82
CA ALA A 183 12.10 13.29 20.55
C ALA A 183 12.79 14.66 20.46
N ARG A 184 12.85 15.27 19.26
CA ARG A 184 13.42 16.61 19.08
C ARG A 184 12.67 17.68 19.88
N VAL A 185 11.34 17.61 19.91
CA VAL A 185 10.52 18.53 20.71
C VAL A 185 10.79 18.36 22.21
N ALA A 186 10.95 17.12 22.69
CA ALA A 186 11.31 16.86 24.08
C ALA A 186 12.68 17.43 24.46
N VAL A 187 13.67 17.35 23.56
CA VAL A 187 15.00 17.97 23.76
C VAL A 187 14.90 19.50 23.79
N CYS A 188 14.08 20.11 22.92
CA CYS A 188 13.84 21.55 22.93
C CYS A 188 13.17 22.02 24.23
N GLU A 189 12.15 21.29 24.69
CA GLU A 189 11.42 21.55 25.95
C GLU A 189 12.37 21.51 27.15
N HIS A 190 13.32 20.57 27.17
CA HIS A 190 14.33 20.47 28.22
C HIS A 190 15.27 21.68 28.26
N ASN A 191 15.71 22.18 27.09
CA ASN A 191 16.74 23.22 27.01
C ASN A 191 16.19 24.65 27.15
N GLN A 192 14.99 24.91 26.64
CA GLN A 192 14.38 26.25 26.60
C GLN A 192 13.24 26.41 27.61
N GLY A 193 12.82 25.32 28.26
CA GLY A 193 11.60 25.28 29.07
C GLY A 193 10.35 25.09 28.22
N ALA A 194 9.21 24.95 28.89
CA ALA A 194 7.91 24.81 28.24
C ALA A 194 7.43 26.16 27.72
N THR A 195 7.73 26.47 26.46
CA THR A 195 7.13 27.59 25.75
C THR A 195 5.75 27.20 25.21
N GLU A 196 4.89 28.20 24.97
CA GLU A 196 3.57 27.97 24.38
C GLU A 196 3.68 27.31 22.99
N GLU A 197 4.70 27.68 22.21
CA GLU A 197 4.97 27.11 20.88
C GLU A 197 5.33 25.63 20.94
N VAL A 198 6.24 25.24 21.85
CA VAL A 198 6.64 23.84 22.05
C VAL A 198 5.46 23.00 22.53
N THR A 199 4.63 23.55 23.40
CA THR A 199 3.42 22.89 23.90
C THR A 199 2.38 22.68 22.78
N ALA A 200 2.16 23.70 21.94
CA ALA A 200 1.26 23.61 20.80
C ALA A 200 1.76 22.59 19.76
N LEU A 201 3.07 22.60 19.45
CA LEU A 201 3.67 21.65 18.52
C LEU A 201 3.57 20.21 19.04
N LYS A 202 3.79 19.99 20.34
CA LYS A 202 3.62 18.69 21.01
C LYS A 202 2.18 18.17 20.92
N ALA A 203 1.20 19.06 21.10
CA ALA A 203 -0.21 18.73 20.93
C ALA A 203 -0.53 18.33 19.48
N ALA A 204 -0.02 19.07 18.50
CA ALA A 204 -0.19 18.76 17.08
C ALA A 204 0.45 17.42 16.69
N ILE A 205 1.64 17.10 17.22
CA ILE A 205 2.28 15.79 17.02
C ILE A 205 1.42 14.67 17.62
N ALA A 206 0.84 14.88 18.82
CA ALA A 206 -0.03 13.90 19.45
C ALA A 206 -1.33 13.69 18.67
N GLU A 207 -1.89 14.73 18.05
CA GLU A 207 -3.03 14.63 17.14
C GLU A 207 -2.66 13.85 15.88
N LEU A 208 -1.53 14.19 15.24
CA LEU A 208 -1.03 13.48 14.06
C LEU A 208 -0.81 11.98 14.33
N LYS A 209 -0.29 11.60 15.51
CA LYS A 209 -0.16 10.18 15.88
C LYS A 209 -1.51 9.47 15.90
N LYS A 210 -2.56 10.11 16.44
CA LYS A 210 -3.91 9.53 16.46
C LYS A 210 -4.46 9.34 15.05
N ASP A 211 -4.23 10.30 14.16
CA ASP A 211 -4.69 10.22 12.78
C ASP A 211 -4.01 9.07 12.04
N VAL A 212 -2.70 8.88 12.23
CA VAL A 212 -1.96 7.75 11.64
C VAL A 212 -2.44 6.41 12.19
N ASP A 213 -2.68 6.31 13.51
CA ASP A 213 -3.23 5.11 14.14
C ASP A 213 -4.65 4.80 13.63
N TYR A 214 -5.48 5.84 13.46
CA TYR A 214 -6.82 5.71 12.90
C TYR A 214 -6.80 5.25 11.45
N GLN A 215 -5.90 5.81 10.62
CA GLN A 215 -5.71 5.41 9.23
C GLN A 215 -5.33 3.93 9.15
N LYS A 216 -4.37 3.50 9.99
CA LYS A 216 -3.91 2.10 10.06
C LYS A 216 -5.06 1.16 10.43
N SER A 217 -5.88 1.53 11.42
CA SER A 217 -7.05 0.73 11.79
C SER A 217 -8.11 0.66 10.68
N THR A 218 -8.33 1.77 9.97
CA THR A 218 -9.37 1.87 8.94
C THR A 218 -8.99 1.06 7.70
N ASP A 219 -7.77 1.22 7.20
CA ASP A 219 -7.30 0.48 6.01
C ASP A 219 -7.27 -1.02 6.27
N MET A 220 -6.81 -1.44 7.45
CA MET A 220 -6.82 -2.86 7.83
C MET A 220 -8.25 -3.40 7.89
N SER A 221 -9.18 -2.69 8.54
CA SER A 221 -10.58 -3.12 8.65
C SER A 221 -11.27 -3.22 7.29
N MET A 222 -11.04 -2.24 6.40
CA MET A 222 -11.69 -2.18 5.09
C MET A 222 -11.23 -3.31 4.15
N ILE A 223 -9.98 -3.75 4.25
CA ILE A 223 -9.46 -4.89 3.49
C ILE A 223 -10.18 -6.20 3.88
N PHE A 224 -10.57 -6.36 5.14
CA PHE A 224 -11.26 -7.56 5.64
C PHE A 224 -12.80 -7.49 5.56
N ALA A 225 -13.38 -6.30 5.41
CA ALA A 225 -14.83 -6.09 5.42
C ALA A 225 -15.56 -6.51 4.12
N THR A 226 -14.87 -7.06 3.12
CA THR A 226 -15.43 -7.23 1.77
C THR A 226 -16.30 -8.46 1.54
N VAL A 227 -16.49 -9.38 2.49
CA VAL A 227 -17.38 -10.53 2.26
C VAL A 227 -18.20 -10.86 3.50
N GLU A 228 -19.08 -9.95 3.91
CA GLU A 228 -20.28 -10.39 4.63
C GLU A 228 -21.18 -11.06 3.57
N ILE A 229 -21.05 -12.38 3.44
CA ILE A 229 -21.93 -13.17 2.56
C ILE A 229 -23.35 -12.94 3.08
N PRO A 230 -24.25 -12.32 2.29
CA PRO A 230 -25.62 -12.13 2.73
C PRO A 230 -26.21 -13.50 3.04
N ASP A 231 -26.69 -13.68 4.28
CA ASP A 231 -27.29 -14.92 4.77
C ASP A 231 -28.38 -15.37 3.79
N VAL A 232 -28.09 -16.43 3.04
CA VAL A 232 -28.95 -16.85 1.94
C VAL A 232 -30.20 -17.49 2.59
N PRO A 233 -31.40 -16.94 2.37
CA PRO A 233 -32.59 -17.44 3.04
C PRO A 233 -32.82 -18.91 2.68
N LYS A 234 -32.85 -19.75 3.72
CA LYS A 234 -33.10 -21.19 3.62
C LYS A 234 -34.47 -21.43 2.97
N MET A 235 -34.47 -21.92 1.72
CA MET A 235 -35.73 -22.24 1.03
C MET A 235 -36.45 -23.40 1.74
N PRO A 236 -37.79 -23.32 1.87
CA PRO A 236 -38.63 -24.33 2.50
C PRO A 236 -38.81 -25.59 1.66
#